data_AF-A0A673SYF7-F1
#
_entry.id   AF-A0A673SYF7-F1
#
_cell.length_a   1.000
_cell.length_b   1.000
_cell.length_c   1.000
_cell.angle_alpha   90.00
_cell.angle_beta   90.00
_cell.angle_gamma   90.00
#
_symmetry.space_group_name_H-M   'P 1'
#
loop_
_entity.id
_entity.type
_entity.pdbx_description
1 polymer ?
#
loop_
_entity_poly.entity_id
_entity_poly.type
_entity_poly.pdbx_seq_one_letter_code
_entity_poly.pdbx_strand_id
1 'polypeptide(L)'
;MDSSLTRRGQMCWYQKPGIGLDAINDALLLEACIYRLLRFYCREQPYYLNLMELFLQSSYQTELGQTLDLITAPQGNVDLSRFTEKRYKSIVKYKTAFYSFYLPVAAAMYMAGIDGEKEHASAREVLLEMGEFFQVQDDYLDLFGDPSVTGKIGTDIQDNKCSWLVVQCLQRASPEQRRVLQENYGRKEAEKVARVKALYEELQLPAAFREYEEASYGRLMGLIERRASPLPPAIFLGLAHRIYKRKK
;
A
#
# COMPACT_ATOMS: atom_id res chain seq x y z
N MET A 1 -11.19 10.12 4.52
CA MET A 1 -11.56 9.04 3.57
C MET A 1 -11.89 7.77 4.33
N ASP A 2 -10.90 7.13 4.98
CA ASP A 2 -11.07 5.78 5.58
C ASP A 2 -11.61 5.76 7.02
N SER A 3 -12.14 6.86 7.54
CA SER A 3 -12.74 6.94 8.89
C SER A 3 -11.90 6.36 10.05
N SER A 4 -10.57 6.25 9.89
CA SER A 4 -9.70 5.59 10.86
C SER A 4 -9.61 6.36 12.18
N LEU A 5 -9.55 5.63 13.30
CA LEU A 5 -9.48 6.23 14.65
C LEU A 5 -8.05 6.61 15.06
N THR A 6 -7.09 5.73 14.80
CA THR A 6 -5.71 5.84 15.26
C THR A 6 -4.70 5.68 14.13
N ARG A 7 -3.55 6.35 14.26
CA ARG A 7 -2.39 6.24 13.38
C ARG A 7 -1.12 6.44 14.20
N ARG A 8 -0.14 5.54 14.06
CA ARG A 8 1.15 5.58 14.77
C ARG A 8 0.99 5.66 16.31
N GLY A 9 0.03 4.92 16.85
CA GLY A 9 -0.23 4.86 18.30
C GLY A 9 -0.91 6.12 18.87
N GLN A 10 -1.34 7.05 18.02
CA GLN A 10 -2.03 8.28 18.42
C GLN A 10 -3.35 8.42 17.66
N MET A 11 -4.21 9.32 18.14
CA MET A 11 -5.43 9.71 17.44
C MET A 11 -5.13 10.31 16.06
N CYS A 12 -5.90 9.95 15.04
CA CYS A 12 -5.79 10.54 13.71
C CYS A 12 -5.90 12.07 13.76
N TRP A 13 -5.21 12.78 12.85
CA TRP A 13 -5.16 14.25 12.86
C TRP A 13 -6.55 14.90 12.88
N TYR A 14 -7.44 14.48 11.97
CA TYR A 14 -8.82 14.99 11.87
C TYR A 14 -9.72 14.68 13.09
N GLN A 15 -9.32 13.69 13.92
CA GLN A 15 -10.05 13.30 15.13
C GLN A 15 -9.66 14.15 16.34
N LYS A 16 -8.55 14.92 16.27
CA LYS A 16 -8.12 15.76 17.39
C LYS A 16 -9.15 16.88 17.64
N PRO A 17 -9.47 17.19 18.92
CA PRO A 17 -10.35 18.30 19.25
C PRO A 17 -9.87 19.61 18.63
N GLY A 18 -10.77 20.33 17.94
CA GLY A 18 -10.49 21.60 17.28
C GLY A 18 -9.89 21.51 15.87
N ILE A 19 -9.64 20.31 15.34
CA ILE A 19 -9.16 20.13 13.95
C ILE A 19 -10.31 19.80 13.00
N GLY A 20 -11.03 18.71 13.24
CA GLY A 20 -12.15 18.29 12.39
C GLY A 20 -11.76 18.19 10.90
N LEU A 21 -12.59 18.74 10.01
CA LEU A 21 -12.37 18.68 8.57
C LEU A 21 -11.39 19.74 8.04
N ASP A 22 -10.93 20.67 8.87
CA ASP A 22 -9.83 21.58 8.51
C ASP A 22 -8.54 20.80 8.19
N ALA A 23 -8.44 19.57 8.71
CA ALA A 23 -7.45 18.57 8.35
C ALA A 23 -7.30 18.34 6.83
N ILE A 24 -8.33 18.61 6.03
CA ILE A 24 -8.25 18.54 4.56
C ILE A 24 -7.29 19.62 4.05
N ASN A 25 -7.45 20.87 4.49
CA ASN A 25 -6.55 21.95 4.12
C ASN A 25 -5.14 21.74 4.69
N ASP A 26 -5.03 21.22 5.91
CA ASP A 26 -3.73 20.87 6.49
C ASP A 26 -2.96 19.86 5.63
N ALA A 27 -3.64 18.88 5.03
CA ALA A 27 -3.03 17.93 4.12
C ALA A 27 -2.50 18.62 2.84
N LEU A 28 -3.22 19.60 2.30
CA LEU A 28 -2.75 20.40 1.16
C LEU A 28 -1.51 21.24 1.52
N LEU A 29 -1.47 21.78 2.75
CA LEU A 29 -0.30 22.51 3.25
C LEU A 29 0.92 21.59 3.42
N LEU A 30 0.72 20.35 3.87
CA LEU A 30 1.80 19.35 3.96
C LEU A 30 2.39 19.05 2.58
N GLU A 31 1.56 18.89 1.56
CA GLU A 31 2.03 18.69 0.19
C GLU A 31 2.76 19.95 -0.33
N ALA A 32 2.20 21.14 -0.14
CA ALA A 32 2.82 22.39 -0.55
C ALA A 32 4.22 22.58 0.05
N CYS A 33 4.46 22.10 1.28
CA CYS A 33 5.77 22.11 1.91
C CYS A 33 6.83 21.31 1.14
N ILE A 34 6.47 20.23 0.45
CA ILE A 34 7.40 19.45 -0.39
C ILE A 34 8.03 20.38 -1.44
N TYR A 35 7.20 21.08 -2.21
CA TYR A 35 7.68 21.97 -3.29
C TYR A 35 8.41 23.20 -2.75
N ARG A 36 8.02 23.71 -1.58
CA ARG A 36 8.76 24.78 -0.89
C ARG A 36 10.17 24.33 -0.53
N LEU A 37 10.33 23.12 0.01
CA LEU A 37 11.63 22.56 0.38
C LEU A 37 12.48 22.25 -0.85
N LEU A 38 11.92 21.61 -1.88
CA LEU A 38 12.61 21.37 -3.14
C LEU A 38 13.10 22.67 -3.78
N ARG A 39 12.26 23.70 -3.85
CA ARG A 39 12.66 25.01 -4.36
C ARG A 39 13.72 25.68 -3.48
N PHE A 40 13.62 25.55 -2.15
CA PHE A 40 14.56 26.21 -1.26
C PHE A 40 15.97 25.61 -1.36
N TYR A 41 16.07 24.28 -1.32
CA TYR A 41 17.35 23.56 -1.25
C TYR A 41 17.90 23.13 -2.61
N CYS A 42 17.04 22.85 -3.58
CA CYS A 42 17.45 22.19 -4.82
C CYS A 42 17.34 23.08 -6.06
N ARG A 43 16.81 24.31 -6.00
CA ARG A 43 16.54 25.12 -7.21
C ARG A 43 17.74 25.39 -8.12
N GLU A 44 18.97 25.36 -7.60
CA GLU A 44 20.21 25.56 -8.36
C GLU A 44 20.86 24.23 -8.79
N GLN A 45 20.30 23.09 -8.36
CA GLN A 45 20.81 21.77 -8.66
C GLN A 45 20.33 21.32 -10.05
N PRO A 46 21.17 20.60 -10.83
CA PRO A 46 20.81 20.16 -12.17
C PRO A 46 19.60 19.20 -12.20
N TYR A 47 19.36 18.48 -11.10
CA TYR A 47 18.25 17.54 -10.94
C TYR A 47 16.97 18.17 -10.38
N TYR A 48 16.90 19.50 -10.20
CA TYR A 48 15.73 20.16 -9.61
C TYR A 48 14.43 19.82 -10.33
N LEU A 49 14.43 19.95 -11.66
CA LEU A 49 13.24 19.68 -12.48
C LEU A 49 12.85 18.21 -12.43
N ASN A 50 13.84 17.30 -12.49
CA ASN A 50 13.61 15.86 -12.36
C ASN A 50 12.92 15.51 -11.04
N LEU A 51 13.36 16.12 -9.93
CA LEU A 51 12.69 15.92 -8.63
C LEU A 51 11.27 16.50 -8.63
N MET A 52 11.07 17.72 -9.13
CA MET A 52 9.74 18.32 -9.21
C MET A 52 8.75 17.43 -9.98
N GLU A 53 9.14 16.96 -11.17
CA GLU A 53 8.32 16.08 -12.00
C GLU A 53 8.08 14.72 -11.35
N LEU A 54 9.11 14.14 -10.72
CA LEU A 54 9.00 12.86 -10.01
C LEU A 54 8.02 12.93 -8.84
N PHE A 55 8.07 13.99 -8.03
CA PHE A 55 7.15 14.18 -6.90
C PHE A 55 5.72 14.40 -7.40
N LEU A 56 5.52 15.28 -8.39
CA LEU A 56 4.21 15.53 -9.00
C LEU A 56 3.60 14.26 -9.59
N GLN A 57 4.39 13.50 -10.36
CA GLN A 57 3.96 12.24 -10.97
C GLN A 57 3.60 11.19 -9.91
N SER A 58 4.36 11.14 -8.81
CA SER A 58 4.12 10.20 -7.70
C SER A 58 2.84 10.56 -6.94
N SER A 59 2.56 11.85 -6.70
CA SER A 59 1.27 12.32 -6.15
C SER A 59 0.12 11.88 -7.05
N TYR A 60 0.18 12.19 -8.36
CA TYR A 60 -0.86 11.83 -9.31
C TYR A 60 -1.12 10.32 -9.37
N GLN A 61 -0.05 9.50 -9.43
CA GLN A 61 -0.17 8.04 -9.40
C GLN A 61 -0.83 7.54 -8.11
N THR A 62 -0.46 8.13 -6.97
CA THR A 62 -1.04 7.77 -5.67
C THR A 62 -2.52 8.11 -5.63
N GLU A 63 -2.91 9.31 -6.08
CA GLU A 63 -4.30 9.76 -6.13
C GLU A 63 -5.16 8.93 -7.07
N LEU A 64 -4.63 8.52 -8.22
CA LEU A 64 -5.29 7.55 -9.09
C LEU A 64 -5.51 6.21 -8.38
N GLY A 65 -4.50 5.72 -7.65
CA GLY A 65 -4.61 4.52 -6.83
C GLY A 65 -5.66 4.64 -5.73
N GLN A 66 -5.71 5.78 -5.04
CA GLN A 66 -6.73 6.09 -4.04
C GLN A 66 -8.12 6.14 -4.65
N THR A 67 -8.26 6.74 -5.84
CA THR A 67 -9.53 6.77 -6.57
C THR A 67 -9.98 5.35 -6.89
N LEU A 68 -9.08 4.51 -7.42
CA LEU A 68 -9.36 3.10 -7.70
C LEU A 68 -9.78 2.33 -6.44
N ASP A 69 -9.12 2.56 -5.31
CA ASP A 69 -9.47 1.96 -4.02
C ASP A 69 -10.89 2.32 -3.59
N LEU A 70 -11.22 3.62 -3.58
CA LEU A 70 -12.52 4.13 -3.14
C LEU A 70 -13.67 3.70 -4.06
N ILE A 71 -13.52 3.75 -5.38
CA ILE A 71 -14.59 3.32 -6.31
C ILE A 71 -14.79 1.80 -6.34
N THR A 72 -13.78 1.04 -5.89
CA THR A 72 -13.88 -0.42 -5.75
C THR A 72 -14.66 -0.78 -4.48
N ALA A 73 -14.56 0.06 -3.45
CA ALA A 73 -15.11 -0.16 -2.11
C ALA A 73 -16.14 0.92 -1.71
N PRO A 74 -17.24 1.14 -2.46
CA PRO A 74 -18.25 2.12 -2.05
C PRO A 74 -18.88 1.71 -0.72
N GLN A 75 -18.98 2.65 0.22
CA GLN A 75 -19.59 2.38 1.52
C GLN A 75 -21.08 2.03 1.36
N GLY A 76 -21.53 1.00 2.06
CA GLY A 76 -22.92 0.55 2.04
C GLY A 76 -23.34 -0.27 0.82
N ASN A 77 -22.48 -0.43 -0.20
CA ASN A 77 -22.74 -1.27 -1.37
C ASN A 77 -21.62 -2.29 -1.58
N VAL A 78 -21.88 -3.53 -1.18
CA VAL A 78 -20.91 -4.63 -1.26
C VAL A 78 -21.03 -5.34 -2.62
N ASP A 79 -20.11 -5.01 -3.53
CA ASP A 79 -19.99 -5.64 -4.85
C ASP A 79 -18.71 -6.50 -4.92
N LEU A 80 -18.81 -7.74 -4.42
CA LEU A 80 -17.70 -8.69 -4.40
C LEU A 80 -17.21 -9.07 -5.81
N SER A 81 -17.97 -8.79 -6.87
CA SER A 81 -17.55 -9.09 -8.25
C SER A 81 -16.35 -8.23 -8.69
N ARG A 82 -16.13 -7.08 -8.05
CA ARG A 82 -15.00 -6.18 -8.32
C ARG A 82 -13.72 -6.62 -7.63
N PHE A 83 -13.81 -7.48 -6.61
CA PHE A 83 -12.68 -7.92 -5.79
C PHE A 83 -11.92 -9.04 -6.48
N THR A 84 -11.24 -8.65 -7.56
CA THR A 84 -10.43 -9.52 -8.41
C THR A 84 -8.95 -9.24 -8.18
N GLU A 85 -8.10 -10.24 -8.43
CA GLU A 85 -6.65 -10.07 -8.36
C GLU A 85 -6.13 -8.97 -9.29
N LYS A 86 -6.70 -8.86 -10.50
CA LYS A 86 -6.35 -7.79 -11.45
C LYS A 86 -6.66 -6.40 -10.87
N ARG A 87 -7.84 -6.24 -10.25
CA ARG A 87 -8.22 -4.97 -9.62
C ARG A 87 -7.30 -4.66 -8.45
N TYR A 88 -7.06 -5.65 -7.59
CA TYR A 88 -6.17 -5.53 -6.43
C TYR A 88 -4.78 -5.05 -6.84
N LYS A 89 -4.10 -5.77 -7.74
CA LYS A 89 -2.76 -5.39 -8.23
C LYS A 89 -2.72 -3.98 -8.82
N SER A 90 -3.78 -3.56 -9.50
CA SER A 90 -3.88 -2.19 -10.02
C SER A 90 -3.96 -1.15 -8.90
N ILE A 91 -4.81 -1.38 -7.89
CA ILE A 91 -4.92 -0.49 -6.72
C ILE A 91 -3.56 -0.38 -6.03
N VAL A 92 -2.95 -1.51 -5.68
CA VAL A 92 -1.70 -1.56 -4.92
C VAL A 92 -0.54 -0.90 -5.67
N LYS A 93 -0.40 -1.19 -6.97
CA LYS A 93 0.64 -0.58 -7.82
C LYS A 93 0.60 0.95 -7.73
N TYR A 94 -0.58 1.54 -7.87
CA TYR A 94 -0.73 2.99 -7.92
C TYR A 94 -0.77 3.62 -6.52
N LYS A 95 -1.57 3.06 -5.61
CA LYS A 95 -1.81 3.61 -4.27
C LYS A 95 -0.58 3.52 -3.38
N THR A 96 0.29 2.53 -3.57
CA THR A 96 1.36 2.22 -2.62
C THR A 96 2.74 2.16 -3.27
N ALA A 97 2.88 1.38 -4.35
CA ALA A 97 4.21 1.01 -4.82
C ALA A 97 5.04 2.18 -5.36
N PHE A 98 4.43 3.12 -6.10
CA PHE A 98 5.14 4.27 -6.64
C PHE A 98 5.73 5.18 -5.56
N TYR A 99 4.91 5.70 -4.66
CA TYR A 99 5.42 6.67 -3.67
C TYR A 99 6.25 6.02 -2.55
N SER A 100 5.95 4.76 -2.19
CA SER A 100 6.61 4.10 -1.06
C SER A 100 7.97 3.51 -1.42
N PHE A 101 8.14 3.06 -2.67
CA PHE A 101 9.35 2.34 -3.11
C PHE A 101 10.05 3.02 -4.28
N TYR A 102 9.33 3.34 -5.36
CA TYR A 102 9.96 3.93 -6.55
C TYR A 102 10.46 5.36 -6.30
N LEU A 103 9.61 6.25 -5.79
CA LEU A 103 9.90 7.66 -5.51
C LEU A 103 11.20 7.86 -4.70
N PRO A 104 11.40 7.24 -3.51
CA PRO A 104 12.60 7.51 -2.71
C PRO A 104 13.89 7.06 -3.41
N VAL A 105 13.86 5.95 -4.14
CA VAL A 105 15.05 5.46 -4.87
C VAL A 105 15.30 6.30 -6.12
N ALA A 106 14.27 6.60 -6.91
CA ALA A 106 14.39 7.45 -8.10
C ALA A 106 14.86 8.87 -7.74
N ALA A 107 14.40 9.43 -6.62
CA ALA A 107 14.88 10.71 -6.13
C ALA A 107 16.40 10.66 -5.83
N ALA A 108 16.85 9.60 -5.14
CA ALA A 108 18.27 9.40 -4.86
C ALA A 108 19.10 9.19 -6.14
N MET A 109 18.56 8.46 -7.12
CA MET A 109 19.21 8.26 -8.43
C MET A 109 19.42 9.60 -9.15
N TYR A 110 18.39 10.44 -9.26
CA TYR A 110 18.54 11.77 -9.86
C TYR A 110 19.55 12.64 -9.11
N MET A 111 19.53 12.63 -7.76
CA MET A 111 20.49 13.37 -6.94
C MET A 111 21.93 12.86 -7.11
N ALA A 112 22.12 11.60 -7.46
CA ALA A 112 23.41 10.98 -7.78
C ALA A 112 23.84 11.18 -9.24
N GLY A 113 23.08 11.91 -10.06
CA GLY A 113 23.36 12.13 -11.47
C GLY A 113 23.01 10.95 -12.38
N ILE A 114 22.17 10.02 -11.92
CA ILE A 114 21.65 8.89 -12.69
C ILE A 114 20.25 9.27 -13.17
N ASP A 115 20.11 9.70 -14.41
CA ASP A 115 18.85 10.12 -15.03
C ASP A 115 18.43 9.25 -16.24
N GLY A 116 19.22 8.20 -16.54
CA GLY A 116 18.99 7.31 -17.65
C GLY A 116 17.68 6.51 -17.55
N GLU A 117 16.92 6.47 -18.63
CA GLU A 117 15.62 5.80 -18.68
C GLU A 117 15.73 4.30 -18.37
N LYS A 118 16.81 3.65 -18.85
CA LYS A 118 17.06 2.22 -18.66
C LYS A 118 17.25 1.89 -17.19
N GLU A 119 18.05 2.67 -16.48
CA GLU A 119 18.33 2.53 -15.05
C GLU A 119 17.04 2.72 -14.23
N HIS A 120 16.28 3.77 -14.53
CA HIS A 120 15.00 4.04 -13.87
C HIS A 120 13.94 2.97 -14.16
N ALA A 121 13.86 2.46 -15.40
CA ALA A 121 12.97 1.37 -15.75
C ALA A 121 13.32 0.09 -15.00
N SER A 122 14.60 -0.26 -14.93
CA SER A 122 15.08 -1.45 -14.21
C SER A 122 14.79 -1.36 -12.71
N ALA A 123 15.09 -0.21 -12.09
CA ALA A 123 14.77 0.06 -10.70
C ALA A 123 13.25 -0.03 -10.44
N ARG A 124 12.44 0.55 -11.33
CA ARG A 124 10.98 0.55 -11.24
C ARG A 124 10.38 -0.85 -11.28
N GLU A 125 10.87 -1.75 -12.14
CA GLU A 125 10.40 -3.15 -12.15
C GLU A 125 10.57 -3.81 -10.77
N VAL A 126 11.76 -3.68 -10.17
CA VAL A 126 12.04 -4.24 -8.84
C VAL A 126 11.17 -3.58 -7.76
N LEU A 127 11.13 -2.25 -7.74
CA LEU A 127 10.50 -1.48 -6.67
C LEU A 127 8.98 -1.57 -6.69
N LEU A 128 8.37 -1.76 -7.86
CA LEU A 128 6.92 -1.99 -7.94
C LEU A 128 6.53 -3.39 -7.41
N GLU A 129 7.34 -4.42 -7.66
CA GLU A 129 7.13 -5.75 -7.06
C GLU A 129 7.28 -5.70 -5.53
N MET A 130 8.28 -4.94 -5.03
CA MET A 130 8.42 -4.69 -3.58
C MET A 130 7.20 -4.02 -2.99
N GLY A 131 6.64 -3.02 -3.69
CA GLY A 131 5.44 -2.32 -3.26
C GLY A 131 4.20 -3.20 -3.23
N GLU A 132 4.05 -4.12 -4.19
CA GLU A 132 3.00 -5.13 -4.14
C GLU A 132 3.12 -6.01 -2.90
N PHE A 133 4.31 -6.58 -2.69
CA PHE A 133 4.59 -7.41 -1.53
C PHE A 133 4.32 -6.66 -0.21
N PHE A 134 4.76 -5.42 -0.09
CA PHE A 134 4.58 -4.59 1.09
C PHE A 134 3.10 -4.32 1.42
N GLN A 135 2.27 -4.06 0.41
CA GLN A 135 0.84 -3.82 0.63
C GLN A 135 0.10 -5.11 1.00
N VAL A 136 0.47 -6.26 0.41
CA VAL A 136 -0.10 -7.55 0.84
C VAL A 136 0.19 -7.81 2.32
N GLN A 137 1.39 -7.45 2.80
CA GLN A 137 1.70 -7.49 4.22
C GLN A 137 0.86 -6.49 5.04
N ASP A 138 0.65 -5.26 4.55
CA ASP A 138 -0.18 -4.26 5.26
C ASP A 138 -1.62 -4.74 5.41
N ASP A 139 -2.21 -5.32 4.35
CA ASP A 139 -3.56 -5.90 4.36
C ASP A 139 -3.67 -7.10 5.31
N TYR A 140 -2.66 -7.96 5.34
CA TYR A 140 -2.61 -9.08 6.28
C TYR A 140 -2.52 -8.59 7.74
N LEU A 141 -1.63 -7.62 8.00
CA LEU A 141 -1.42 -7.03 9.32
C LEU A 141 -2.60 -6.16 9.77
N ASP A 142 -3.43 -5.66 8.85
CA ASP A 142 -4.64 -4.93 9.19
C ASP A 142 -5.60 -5.80 10.02
N LEU A 143 -5.75 -7.09 9.64
CA LEU A 143 -6.65 -8.01 10.34
C LEU A 143 -5.97 -8.90 11.39
N PHE A 144 -4.78 -9.40 11.10
CA PHE A 144 -4.07 -10.39 11.93
C PHE A 144 -2.89 -9.80 12.69
N GLY A 145 -2.51 -8.55 12.43
CA GLY A 145 -1.46 -7.86 13.16
C GLY A 145 -1.90 -7.44 14.55
N ASP A 146 -0.94 -7.38 15.47
CA ASP A 146 -1.16 -6.86 16.81
C ASP A 146 -1.24 -5.31 16.75
N PRO A 147 -2.37 -4.68 17.14
CA PRO A 147 -2.53 -3.23 17.15
C PRO A 147 -1.46 -2.47 17.96
N SER A 148 -0.88 -3.10 19.00
CA SER A 148 0.20 -2.52 19.79
C SER A 148 1.51 -2.37 19.00
N VAL A 149 1.70 -3.23 17.99
CA VAL A 149 2.87 -3.24 17.11
C VAL A 149 2.62 -2.39 15.87
N THR A 150 1.48 -2.58 15.20
CA THR A 150 1.10 -1.83 13.99
C THR A 150 0.78 -0.37 14.29
N GLY A 151 0.34 -0.07 15.51
CA GLY A 151 -0.05 1.26 15.96
C GLY A 151 -1.33 1.80 15.31
N LYS A 152 -2.15 0.91 14.72
CA LYS A 152 -3.47 1.19 14.15
C LYS A 152 -4.42 0.03 14.45
N ILE A 153 -5.71 0.33 14.53
CA ILE A 153 -6.77 -0.68 14.50
C ILE A 153 -7.13 -0.89 13.02
N GLY A 154 -7.22 -2.15 12.58
CA GLY A 154 -7.62 -2.47 11.22
C GLY A 154 -9.07 -2.11 10.92
N THR A 155 -9.30 -1.63 9.70
CA THR A 155 -10.62 -1.19 9.24
C THR A 155 -11.02 -1.76 7.88
N ASP A 156 -10.16 -2.56 7.24
CA ASP A 156 -10.38 -3.01 5.85
C ASP A 156 -11.72 -3.73 5.64
N ILE A 157 -12.14 -4.58 6.59
CA ILE A 157 -13.42 -5.29 6.51
C ILE A 157 -14.59 -4.31 6.61
N GLN A 158 -14.56 -3.40 7.59
CA GLN A 158 -15.61 -2.42 7.84
C GLN A 158 -15.74 -1.43 6.67
N ASP A 159 -14.60 -1.05 6.10
CA ASP A 159 -14.49 -0.09 5.01
C ASP A 159 -14.72 -0.73 3.63
N ASN A 160 -15.13 -2.00 3.58
CA ASN A 160 -15.43 -2.74 2.35
C ASN A 160 -14.23 -2.79 1.39
N LYS A 161 -12.99 -2.76 1.92
CA LYS A 161 -11.77 -2.65 1.11
C LYS A 161 -11.56 -3.92 0.28
N CYS A 162 -11.06 -3.72 -0.93
CA CYS A 162 -10.54 -4.79 -1.77
C CYS A 162 -9.15 -5.19 -1.31
N SER A 163 -9.03 -5.77 -0.11
CA SER A 163 -7.76 -6.25 0.45
C SER A 163 -7.30 -7.56 -0.22
N TRP A 164 -6.03 -7.92 -0.05
CA TRP A 164 -5.52 -9.21 -0.49
C TRP A 164 -6.32 -10.38 0.09
N LEU A 165 -6.68 -10.29 1.38
CA LEU A 165 -7.40 -11.35 2.09
C LEU A 165 -8.78 -11.64 1.47
N VAL A 166 -9.55 -10.60 1.11
CA VAL A 166 -10.87 -10.83 0.49
C VAL A 166 -10.75 -11.43 -0.91
N VAL A 167 -9.75 -11.02 -1.67
CA VAL A 167 -9.47 -11.61 -2.99
C VAL A 167 -9.09 -13.08 -2.86
N GLN A 168 -8.22 -13.43 -1.91
CA GLN A 168 -7.83 -14.82 -1.67
C GLN A 168 -8.98 -15.68 -1.13
N CYS A 169 -9.84 -15.09 -0.28
CA CYS A 169 -11.07 -15.73 0.19
C CYS A 169 -11.98 -16.07 -0.99
N LEU A 170 -12.24 -15.11 -1.88
CA LEU A 170 -13.13 -15.30 -3.03
C LEU A 170 -12.62 -16.34 -4.04
N GLN A 171 -11.30 -16.53 -4.13
CA GLN A 171 -10.69 -17.57 -4.98
C GLN A 171 -10.85 -18.99 -4.41
N ARG A 172 -11.06 -19.13 -3.10
CA ARG A 172 -11.09 -20.43 -2.39
C ARG A 172 -12.45 -20.81 -1.83
N ALA A 173 -13.32 -19.82 -1.60
CA ALA A 173 -14.59 -20.01 -0.93
C ALA A 173 -15.57 -20.87 -1.75
N SER A 174 -16.27 -21.76 -1.05
CA SER A 174 -17.47 -22.42 -1.57
C SER A 174 -18.60 -21.40 -1.81
N PRO A 175 -19.67 -21.77 -2.55
CA PRO A 175 -20.86 -20.92 -2.68
C PRO A 175 -21.46 -20.48 -1.35
N GLU A 176 -21.48 -21.35 -0.34
CA GLU A 176 -21.98 -21.08 1.01
C GLU A 176 -21.07 -20.10 1.76
N GLN A 177 -19.76 -20.35 1.73
CA GLN A 177 -18.75 -19.45 2.32
C GLN A 177 -18.79 -18.05 1.66
N ARG A 178 -19.02 -18.00 0.35
CA ARG A 178 -19.20 -16.73 -0.38
C ARG A 178 -20.45 -15.97 0.08
N ARG A 179 -21.56 -16.66 0.41
CA ARG A 179 -22.74 -16.01 1.00
C ARG A 179 -22.45 -15.43 2.38
N VAL A 180 -21.72 -16.18 3.22
CA VAL A 180 -21.26 -15.68 4.53
C VAL A 180 -20.45 -14.40 4.34
N LEU A 181 -19.50 -14.37 3.40
CA LEU A 181 -18.73 -13.16 3.11
C LEU A 181 -19.64 -12.00 2.66
N GLN A 182 -20.57 -12.23 1.73
CA GLN A 182 -21.49 -11.20 1.21
C GLN A 182 -22.38 -10.57 2.29
N GLU A 183 -22.80 -11.34 3.29
CA GLU A 183 -23.67 -10.86 4.37
C GLU A 183 -22.90 -10.03 5.41
N ASN A 184 -21.62 -10.37 5.62
CA ASN A 184 -20.82 -9.87 6.74
C ASN A 184 -19.74 -8.83 6.36
N TYR A 185 -19.27 -8.80 5.12
CA TYR A 185 -18.23 -7.86 4.67
C TYR A 185 -18.78 -6.44 4.46
N GLY A 186 -17.96 -5.40 4.68
CA GLY A 186 -18.38 -4.00 4.53
C GLY A 186 -19.39 -3.54 5.60
N ARG A 187 -19.36 -4.19 6.77
CA ARG A 187 -20.28 -3.96 7.89
C ARG A 187 -19.51 -3.45 9.10
N LYS A 188 -20.11 -2.53 9.86
CA LYS A 188 -19.46 -1.89 11.02
C LYS A 188 -19.60 -2.73 12.29
N GLU A 189 -20.56 -3.64 12.30
CA GLU A 189 -20.91 -4.46 13.45
C GLU A 189 -19.80 -5.48 13.75
N ALA A 190 -19.35 -5.53 15.01
CA ALA A 190 -18.17 -6.28 15.42
C ALA A 190 -18.32 -7.79 15.21
N GLU A 191 -19.54 -8.33 15.40
CA GLU A 191 -19.84 -9.74 15.17
C GLU A 191 -19.71 -10.14 13.70
N LYS A 192 -20.03 -9.23 12.77
CA LYS A 192 -19.88 -9.47 11.33
C LYS A 192 -18.42 -9.44 10.90
N VAL A 193 -17.65 -8.48 11.44
CA VAL A 193 -16.18 -8.45 11.27
C VAL A 193 -15.55 -9.74 11.80
N ALA A 194 -15.95 -10.18 12.99
CA ALA A 194 -15.47 -11.44 13.58
C ALA A 194 -15.85 -12.65 12.73
N ARG A 195 -17.04 -12.66 12.12
CA ARG A 195 -17.48 -13.74 11.23
C ARG A 195 -16.64 -13.83 9.95
N VAL A 196 -16.28 -12.69 9.36
CA VAL A 196 -15.35 -12.64 8.21
C VAL A 196 -13.97 -13.16 8.62
N LYS A 197 -13.45 -12.74 9.78
CA LYS A 197 -12.16 -13.22 10.29
C LYS A 197 -12.16 -14.74 10.48
N ALA A 198 -13.20 -15.29 11.11
CA ALA A 198 -13.35 -16.73 11.30
C ALA A 198 -13.39 -17.48 9.96
N LEU A 199 -14.06 -16.93 8.94
CA LEU A 199 -14.05 -17.51 7.60
C LEU A 199 -12.64 -17.51 6.97
N TYR A 200 -11.86 -16.45 7.17
CA TYR A 200 -10.47 -16.40 6.69
C TYR A 200 -9.58 -17.42 7.40
N GLU A 201 -9.81 -17.67 8.69
CA GLU A 201 -9.13 -18.71 9.46
C GLU A 201 -9.53 -20.12 9.00
N GLU A 202 -10.82 -20.36 8.74
CA GLU A 202 -11.36 -21.61 8.18
C GLU A 202 -10.73 -21.94 6.82
N LEU A 203 -10.57 -20.93 5.96
CA LEU A 203 -9.91 -21.05 4.65
C LEU A 203 -8.38 -21.06 4.72
N GLN A 204 -7.81 -21.09 5.93
CA GLN A 204 -6.37 -21.11 6.18
C GLN A 204 -5.60 -19.96 5.48
N LEU A 205 -6.21 -18.79 5.35
CA LEU A 205 -5.56 -17.63 4.71
C LEU A 205 -4.27 -17.19 5.42
N PRO A 206 -4.09 -17.35 6.75
CA PRO A 206 -2.78 -17.14 7.38
C PRO A 206 -1.67 -18.09 6.87
N ALA A 207 -2.01 -19.33 6.50
CA ALA A 207 -1.05 -20.25 5.89
C ALA A 207 -0.75 -19.84 4.44
N ALA A 208 -1.79 -19.52 3.67
CA ALA A 208 -1.65 -19.02 2.30
C ALA A 208 -0.81 -17.73 2.23
N PHE A 209 -0.91 -16.85 3.24
CA PHE A 209 -0.09 -15.65 3.34
C PHE A 209 1.39 -15.99 3.56
N ARG A 210 1.71 -16.94 4.46
CA ARG A 210 3.10 -17.38 4.70
C ARG A 210 3.73 -17.97 3.44
N GLU A 211 2.98 -18.81 2.71
CA GLU A 211 3.42 -19.36 1.42
C GLU A 211 3.63 -18.25 0.38
N TYR A 212 2.70 -17.30 0.28
CA TYR A 212 2.84 -16.14 -0.60
C TYR A 212 4.07 -15.29 -0.22
N GLU A 213 4.30 -15.03 1.06
CA GLU A 213 5.42 -14.22 1.55
C GLU A 213 6.76 -14.84 1.18
N GLU A 214 6.93 -16.15 1.40
CA GLU A 214 8.15 -16.88 1.03
C GLU A 214 8.35 -16.91 -0.49
N ALA A 215 7.30 -17.23 -1.24
CA ALA A 215 7.37 -17.25 -2.71
C ALA A 215 7.63 -15.86 -3.30
N SER A 216 7.01 -14.81 -2.75
CA SER A 216 7.18 -13.43 -3.19
C SER A 216 8.60 -12.93 -2.93
N TYR A 217 9.13 -13.23 -1.74
CA TYR A 217 10.52 -12.91 -1.42
C TYR A 217 11.50 -13.62 -2.37
N GLY A 218 11.29 -14.91 -2.65
CA GLY A 218 12.11 -15.64 -3.63
C GLY A 218 12.06 -15.04 -5.03
N ARG A 219 10.85 -14.67 -5.53
CA ARG A 219 10.69 -13.97 -6.82
C ARG A 219 11.41 -12.62 -6.81
N LEU A 220 11.31 -11.87 -5.72
CA LEU A 220 11.93 -10.57 -5.57
C LEU A 220 13.45 -10.66 -5.60
N MET A 221 14.05 -11.62 -4.88
CA MET A 221 15.51 -11.86 -4.92
C MET A 221 15.97 -12.16 -6.33
N GLY A 222 15.29 -13.08 -7.04
CA GLY A 222 15.62 -13.38 -8.43
C GLY A 222 15.42 -12.18 -9.38
N LEU A 223 14.46 -11.30 -9.10
CA LEU A 223 14.26 -10.08 -9.87
C LEU A 223 15.40 -9.08 -9.66
N ILE A 224 15.85 -8.90 -8.41
CA ILE A 224 17.01 -8.06 -8.06
C ILE A 224 18.26 -8.58 -8.78
N GLU A 225 18.52 -9.88 -8.77
CA GLU A 225 19.67 -10.46 -9.48
C GLU A 225 19.66 -10.15 -10.99
N ARG A 226 18.48 -10.21 -11.63
CA ARG A 226 18.34 -9.96 -13.08
C ARG A 226 18.32 -8.48 -13.46
N ARG A 227 17.87 -7.59 -12.57
CA ARG A 227 17.52 -6.19 -12.88
C ARG A 227 18.31 -5.15 -12.11
N ALA A 228 19.11 -5.51 -11.11
CA ALA A 228 19.86 -4.52 -10.36
C ALA A 228 20.84 -3.76 -11.25
N SER A 229 21.59 -4.45 -12.13
CA SER A 229 22.59 -3.84 -13.00
C SER A 229 21.99 -2.77 -13.94
N PRO A 230 22.62 -1.59 -14.07
CA PRO A 230 23.95 -1.22 -13.56
C PRO A 230 23.98 -0.67 -12.12
N LEU A 231 22.83 -0.61 -11.43
CA LEU A 231 22.75 -0.11 -10.06
C LEU A 231 23.29 -1.15 -9.06
N PRO A 232 23.89 -0.72 -7.94
CA PRO A 232 24.32 -1.63 -6.87
C PRO A 232 23.12 -2.43 -6.30
N PRO A 233 23.17 -3.78 -6.30
CA PRO A 233 22.10 -4.61 -5.74
C PRO A 233 21.80 -4.31 -4.27
N ALA A 234 22.79 -3.80 -3.53
CA ALA A 234 22.68 -3.43 -2.12
C ALA A 234 21.55 -2.41 -1.84
N ILE A 235 21.23 -1.54 -2.79
CA ILE A 235 20.11 -0.58 -2.67
C ILE A 235 18.80 -1.35 -2.48
N PHE A 236 18.56 -2.35 -3.34
CA PHE A 236 17.35 -3.16 -3.32
C PHE A 236 17.36 -4.16 -2.17
N LEU A 237 18.48 -4.84 -1.93
CA LEU A 237 18.59 -5.82 -0.84
C LEU A 237 18.34 -5.18 0.53
N GLY A 238 18.86 -3.97 0.76
CA GLY A 238 18.62 -3.22 2.00
C GLY A 238 17.14 -2.92 2.23
N LEU A 239 16.39 -2.59 1.18
CA LEU A 239 14.94 -2.39 1.25
C LEU A 239 14.19 -3.71 1.47
N ALA A 240 14.54 -4.75 0.71
CA ALA A 240 13.91 -6.06 0.81
C ALA A 240 14.05 -6.66 2.21
N HIS A 241 15.24 -6.57 2.83
CA HIS A 241 15.47 -7.04 4.19
C HIS A 241 14.66 -6.27 5.25
N ARG A 242 14.34 -5.00 5.02
CA ARG A 242 13.53 -4.21 5.96
C ARG A 242 12.05 -4.60 5.90
N ILE A 243 11.56 -5.05 4.76
CA ILE A 243 10.14 -5.37 4.57
C ILE A 243 9.84 -6.86 4.74
N TYR A 244 10.79 -7.76 4.46
CA TYR A 244 10.58 -9.20 4.61
C TYR A 244 10.33 -9.59 6.07
N LYS A 245 9.23 -10.32 6.32
CA LYS A 245 8.81 -10.74 7.67
C LYS A 245 8.68 -9.58 8.66
N ARG A 246 8.36 -8.37 8.15
CA ARG A 246 8.16 -7.20 8.99
C ARG A 246 6.98 -7.44 9.93
N LYS A 247 7.16 -7.01 11.18
CA LYS A 247 6.09 -7.01 12.18
C LYS A 247 5.30 -5.69 12.19
N LYS A 248 5.76 -4.68 11.44
CA LYS A 248 5.22 -3.31 11.37
C LYS A 248 5.36 -2.73 9.97
#